data_AF-A0A9D6EJP8-F1
#
_entry.id   AF-A0A9D6EJP8-F1
#
_cell.length_a   1.000
_cell.length_b   1.000
_cell.length_c   1.000
_cell.angle_alpha   90.00
_cell.angle_beta   90.00
_cell.angle_gamma   90.00
#
_symmetry.space_group_name_H-M   'P 1'
#
loop_
_entity.id
_entity.type
_entity.pdbx_description
1 polymer ?
#
loop_
_entity_poly.entity_id
_entity_poly.type
_entity_poly.pdbx_seq_one_letter_code
_entity_poly.pdbx_strand_id
1 'polypeptide(L)'
;MSARWRLRRRRARERSRRRRALGLAVLALALVALGVLAYLYLTRKTWWEIALEPAPASCRCVAFRLDDIQDFFTREAQVDLIKIFLEEGVPLTMAVIGGSLHDDRELIEFLQPAASAGIEAANHGWVHSDHTALTGREQRDSIVRTNDRIRALFGVEARTFVPPENPFNDQTLSIMKEFGLTHLSGSVFLKADQPPFPLKNGDMIFHFPQTAFVSDVDTPTGVWRLVPPEQILEMIRDSVGQHGFAVVVTHPIAYYDRTEAGYVYHRALLEPLRELLREVKRGFKVVRIDEIDRQGWIPKDVPRTLRLREHAVSWRGGATRLATGAEVAIEVRGERLVLERRGGAWPAPFVLLLPEAITPGAPTILAAGESLPTLRWFNPEAATWIVYADPPPWARSLQVMPQGGPAPGR
;
A
#
# COMPACT_ATOMS: atom_id res chain seq x y z
N MET A 1 89.58 -28.87 19.82
CA MET A 1 88.17 -28.82 19.36
C MET A 1 88.08 -28.15 17.98
N SER A 2 87.81 -28.92 16.92
CA SER A 2 88.02 -28.50 15.53
C SER A 2 86.95 -27.53 14.99
N ALA A 3 87.37 -26.60 14.12
CA ALA A 3 86.51 -25.61 13.46
C ALA A 3 85.29 -26.22 12.75
N ARG A 4 85.40 -27.48 12.30
CA ARG A 4 84.32 -28.26 11.67
C ARG A 4 83.12 -28.50 12.62
N TRP A 5 83.36 -28.68 13.92
CA TRP A 5 82.28 -28.91 14.89
C TRP A 5 81.48 -27.64 15.19
N ARG A 6 82.16 -26.49 15.27
CA ARG A 6 81.53 -25.16 15.40
C ARG A 6 80.69 -24.82 14.17
N LEU A 7 81.16 -25.13 12.96
CA LEU A 7 80.42 -24.92 11.71
C LEU A 7 79.14 -25.79 11.64
N ARG A 8 79.21 -27.06 12.05
CA ARG A 8 78.05 -27.97 12.11
C ARG A 8 76.99 -27.48 13.09
N ARG A 9 77.37 -27.05 14.30
CA ARG A 9 76.42 -26.46 15.27
C ARG A 9 75.80 -25.16 14.77
N ARG A 10 76.56 -24.31 14.07
CA ARG A 10 76.03 -23.06 13.47
C ARG A 10 74.99 -23.36 12.39
N ARG A 11 75.27 -24.29 11.47
CA ARG A 11 74.32 -24.74 10.44
C ARG A 11 73.06 -25.40 11.01
N ALA A 12 73.19 -26.19 12.08
CA ALA A 12 72.04 -26.80 12.76
C ALA A 12 71.14 -25.75 13.44
N ARG A 13 71.73 -24.76 14.13
CA ARG A 13 70.99 -23.63 14.72
C ARG A 13 70.31 -22.77 13.65
N GLU A 14 70.96 -22.58 12.51
CA GLU A 14 70.43 -21.81 11.39
C GLU A 14 69.26 -22.52 10.69
N ARG A 15 69.35 -23.85 10.50
CA ARG A 15 68.20 -24.66 10.03
C ARG A 15 67.03 -24.64 11.00
N SER A 16 67.29 -24.70 12.32
CA SER A 16 66.26 -24.59 13.34
C SER A 16 65.58 -23.22 13.34
N ARG A 17 66.36 -22.13 13.21
CA ARG A 17 65.81 -20.76 13.05
C ARG A 17 64.98 -20.61 11.79
N ARG A 18 65.42 -21.15 10.64
CA ARG A 18 64.64 -21.12 9.39
C ARG A 18 63.33 -21.92 9.50
N ARG A 19 63.33 -23.07 10.16
CA ARG A 19 62.10 -23.85 10.41
C ARG A 19 61.13 -23.11 11.32
N ARG A 20 61.62 -22.43 12.36
CA ARG A 20 60.78 -21.59 13.24
C ARG A 20 60.23 -20.37 12.50
N ALA A 21 61.04 -19.70 11.69
CA ALA A 21 60.60 -18.57 10.86
C ALA A 21 59.54 -18.99 9.84
N LEU A 22 59.72 -20.14 9.18
CA LEU A 22 58.72 -20.70 8.26
C LEU A 22 57.42 -21.07 8.99
N GLY A 23 57.51 -21.67 10.18
CA GLY A 23 56.34 -21.98 11.00
C GLY A 23 55.56 -20.73 11.43
N LEU A 24 56.26 -19.66 11.82
CA LEU A 24 55.63 -18.37 12.16
C LEU A 24 54.98 -17.70 10.94
N ALA A 25 55.60 -17.78 9.76
CA ALA A 25 55.03 -17.25 8.52
C ALA A 25 53.75 -18.00 8.11
N VAL A 26 53.73 -19.33 8.23
CA VAL A 26 52.53 -20.14 7.97
C VAL A 26 51.42 -19.82 8.96
N LEU A 27 51.74 -19.65 10.25
CA LEU A 27 50.76 -19.26 11.26
C LEU A 27 50.17 -17.87 10.99
N ALA A 28 51.00 -16.91 10.59
CA ALA A 28 50.54 -15.56 10.21
C ALA A 28 49.59 -15.60 9.00
N LEU A 29 49.92 -16.38 7.96
CA LEU A 29 49.06 -16.57 6.80
C LEU A 29 47.73 -17.24 7.16
N ALA A 30 47.73 -18.24 8.05
CA ALA A 30 46.53 -18.90 8.53
C ALA A 30 45.62 -17.93 9.32
N LEU A 31 46.20 -17.04 10.14
CA LEU A 31 45.45 -16.02 10.88
C LEU A 31 44.85 -14.97 9.94
N VAL A 32 45.57 -14.54 8.90
CA VAL A 32 45.01 -13.64 7.87
C VAL A 32 43.87 -14.32 7.12
N ALA A 33 44.02 -15.58 6.72
CA ALA A 33 42.97 -16.33 6.04
C ALA A 33 41.73 -16.49 6.94
N LEU A 34 41.90 -16.80 8.23
CA LEU A 34 40.82 -16.86 9.21
C LEU A 34 40.14 -15.49 9.40
N GLY A 35 40.91 -14.40 9.43
CA GLY A 35 40.39 -13.04 9.50
C GLY A 35 39.55 -12.66 8.27
N VAL A 36 40.01 -13.02 7.06
CA VAL A 36 39.26 -12.82 5.81
C VAL A 36 37.99 -13.67 5.80
N LEU A 37 38.06 -14.94 6.21
CA LEU A 37 36.88 -15.81 6.30
C LEU A 37 35.87 -15.31 7.34
N ALA A 38 36.33 -14.83 8.49
CA ALA A 38 35.47 -14.22 9.51
C ALA A 38 34.84 -12.91 9.01
N TYR A 39 35.61 -12.07 8.31
CA TYR A 39 35.10 -10.84 7.69
C TYR A 39 34.04 -11.16 6.62
N LEU A 40 34.29 -12.13 5.74
CA LEU A 40 33.33 -12.58 4.74
C LEU A 40 32.09 -13.21 5.38
N TYR A 41 32.23 -13.96 6.47
CA TYR A 41 31.11 -14.53 7.21
C TYR A 41 30.27 -13.47 7.93
N LEU A 42 30.92 -12.52 8.62
CA LEU A 42 30.24 -11.43 9.34
C LEU A 42 29.52 -10.49 8.38
N THR A 43 30.17 -10.11 7.28
CA THR A 43 29.53 -9.30 6.24
C THR A 43 28.40 -10.07 5.58
N ARG A 44 28.58 -11.34 5.19
CA ARG A 44 27.48 -12.17 4.67
C ARG A 44 26.32 -12.31 5.66
N LYS A 45 26.59 -12.33 6.98
CA LYS A 45 25.56 -12.34 8.02
C LYS A 45 24.79 -11.01 8.09
N THR A 46 25.44 -9.87 7.88
CA THR A 46 24.76 -8.57 7.79
C THR A 46 24.03 -8.35 6.47
N TRP A 47 24.44 -9.00 5.37
CA TRP A 47 23.76 -8.89 4.07
C TRP A 47 22.50 -9.78 3.93
N TRP A 48 22.34 -10.85 4.73
CA TRP A 48 21.15 -11.72 4.64
C TRP A 48 20.00 -11.33 5.59
N GLU A 49 20.27 -10.60 6.68
CA GLU A 49 19.23 -10.01 7.54
C GLU A 49 18.67 -8.69 6.96
N ILE A 50 19.37 -8.09 5.98
CA ILE A 50 18.79 -7.13 5.03
C ILE A 50 18.26 -7.90 3.81
N ALA A 51 17.50 -8.97 4.06
CA ALA A 51 16.54 -9.40 3.07
C ALA A 51 15.52 -8.27 2.99
N LEU A 52 15.60 -7.44 1.94
CA LEU A 52 14.55 -6.52 1.53
C LEU A 52 13.21 -7.21 1.79
N GLU A 53 12.43 -6.68 2.74
CA GLU A 53 11.07 -7.17 2.91
C GLU A 53 10.43 -7.19 1.52
N PRO A 54 9.83 -8.32 1.09
CA PRO A 54 9.18 -8.34 -0.21
C PRO A 54 8.19 -7.18 -0.25
N ALA A 55 8.32 -6.33 -1.27
CA ALA A 55 7.41 -5.21 -1.47
C ALA A 55 5.97 -5.72 -1.30
N PRO A 56 5.10 -4.98 -0.59
CA PRO A 56 3.70 -5.39 -0.44
C PRO A 56 3.18 -5.77 -1.81
N ALA A 57 2.51 -6.91 -1.94
CA ALA A 57 2.09 -7.41 -3.23
C ALA A 57 1.01 -6.48 -3.78
N SER A 58 1.50 -5.47 -4.50
CA SER A 58 0.79 -4.31 -4.97
C SER A 58 0.80 -4.32 -6.49
N CYS A 59 -0.11 -3.56 -7.07
CA CYS A 59 -0.12 -3.31 -8.51
C CYS A 59 1.10 -2.54 -9.02
N ARG A 60 2.00 -2.10 -8.13
CA ARG A 60 3.10 -1.17 -8.39
C ARG A 60 2.62 0.04 -9.20
N CYS A 61 1.47 0.55 -8.79
CA CYS A 61 0.74 1.57 -9.52
C CYS A 61 1.44 2.92 -9.38
N VAL A 62 1.47 3.67 -10.48
CA VAL A 62 1.80 5.09 -10.44
C VAL A 62 0.57 5.84 -10.94
N ALA A 63 0.19 6.90 -10.25
CA ALA A 63 -0.85 7.81 -10.70
C ALA A 63 -0.28 9.22 -10.85
N PHE A 64 -0.76 9.94 -11.85
CA PHE A 64 -0.45 11.36 -12.03
C PHE A 64 -1.66 12.20 -11.64
N ARG A 65 -1.38 13.30 -10.94
CA ARG A 65 -2.36 14.27 -10.46
C ARG A 65 -1.98 15.66 -10.96
N LEU A 66 -2.91 16.32 -11.65
CA LEU A 66 -2.78 17.72 -12.07
C LEU A 66 -3.71 18.56 -11.19
N ASP A 67 -3.11 19.34 -10.29
CA ASP A 67 -3.87 20.19 -9.37
C ASP A 67 -4.22 21.55 -10.02
N ASP A 68 -5.13 22.27 -9.38
CA ASP A 68 -5.52 23.64 -9.71
C ASP A 68 -6.18 23.89 -11.08
N ILE A 69 -7.07 22.99 -11.52
CA ILE A 69 -7.89 23.27 -12.72
C ILE A 69 -8.88 24.40 -12.43
N GLN A 70 -8.75 25.51 -13.16
CA GLN A 70 -9.55 26.72 -13.01
C GLN A 70 -9.52 27.64 -14.26
N ASP A 71 -10.46 28.57 -14.33
CA ASP A 71 -10.62 29.51 -15.44
C ASP A 71 -9.46 30.51 -15.56
N PHE A 72 -9.09 30.83 -16.81
CA PHE A 72 -8.19 31.91 -17.25
C PHE A 72 -6.74 31.83 -16.74
N PHE A 73 -6.53 31.55 -15.46
CA PHE A 73 -5.22 31.43 -14.85
C PHE A 73 -4.51 30.20 -15.39
N THR A 74 -3.35 30.40 -16.02
CA THR A 74 -2.49 29.31 -16.55
C THR A 74 -3.17 28.39 -17.59
N ARG A 75 -4.19 28.89 -18.32
CA ARG A 75 -4.99 28.11 -19.29
C ARG A 75 -4.10 27.34 -20.27
N GLU A 76 -3.09 27.99 -20.83
CA GLU A 76 -2.24 27.36 -21.84
C GLU A 76 -1.51 26.14 -21.29
N ALA A 77 -0.94 26.22 -20.08
CA ALA A 77 -0.30 25.08 -19.44
C ALA A 77 -1.32 23.99 -19.07
N GLN A 78 -2.51 24.34 -18.56
CA GLN A 78 -3.56 23.36 -18.27
C GLN A 78 -3.90 22.53 -19.51
N VAL A 79 -4.11 23.20 -20.64
CA VAL A 79 -4.43 22.55 -21.93
C VAL A 79 -3.25 21.70 -22.43
N ASP A 80 -2.04 22.26 -22.45
CA ASP A 80 -0.87 21.56 -23.00
C ASP A 80 -0.43 20.37 -22.13
N LEU A 81 -0.55 20.46 -20.80
CA LEU A 81 -0.31 19.34 -19.89
C LEU A 81 -1.28 18.20 -20.18
N ILE A 82 -2.59 18.47 -20.18
CA ILE A 82 -3.61 17.45 -20.42
C ILE A 82 -3.43 16.80 -21.81
N LYS A 83 -3.11 17.59 -22.83
CA LYS A 83 -2.79 17.06 -24.17
C LYS A 83 -1.63 16.07 -24.14
N ILE A 84 -0.55 16.38 -23.44
CA ILE A 84 0.61 15.47 -23.33
C ILE A 84 0.19 14.13 -22.69
N PHE A 85 -0.61 14.16 -21.62
CA PHE A 85 -1.11 12.93 -20.99
C PHE A 85 -1.97 12.10 -21.94
N LEU A 86 -2.88 12.75 -22.69
CA LEU A 86 -3.72 12.08 -23.69
C LEU A 86 -2.90 11.49 -24.84
N GLU A 87 -1.96 12.26 -25.41
CA GLU A 87 -1.09 11.84 -26.52
C GLU A 87 -0.18 10.67 -26.15
N GLU A 88 0.42 10.70 -24.95
CA GLU A 88 1.27 9.61 -24.46
C GLU A 88 0.43 8.42 -23.94
N GLY A 89 -0.90 8.54 -23.92
CA GLY A 89 -1.82 7.52 -23.41
C GLY A 89 -1.51 7.16 -21.97
N VAL A 90 -1.32 8.18 -21.13
CA VAL A 90 -1.03 8.06 -19.69
C VAL A 90 -2.26 8.55 -18.91
N PRO A 91 -2.85 7.71 -18.04
CA PRO A 91 -3.98 8.13 -17.21
C PRO A 91 -3.64 9.32 -16.32
N LEU A 92 -4.60 10.24 -16.17
CA LEU A 92 -4.47 11.45 -15.38
C LEU A 92 -5.69 11.61 -14.47
N THR A 93 -5.45 12.15 -13.27
CA THR A 93 -6.47 12.69 -12.37
C THR A 93 -6.32 14.22 -12.34
N MET A 94 -7.34 14.96 -12.72
CA MET A 94 -7.35 16.43 -12.69
C MET A 94 -8.17 16.92 -11.50
N ALA A 95 -7.57 17.73 -10.63
CA ALA A 95 -8.22 18.26 -9.44
C ALA A 95 -8.87 19.61 -9.75
N VAL A 96 -10.20 19.67 -9.65
CA VAL A 96 -11.01 20.82 -10.10
C VAL A 96 -11.40 21.71 -8.93
N ILE A 97 -11.07 23.00 -9.04
CA ILE A 97 -11.55 24.02 -8.12
C ILE A 97 -12.94 24.46 -8.57
N GLY A 98 -13.98 23.95 -7.90
CA GLY A 98 -15.36 24.02 -8.41
C GLY A 98 -15.88 25.44 -8.61
N GLY A 99 -15.52 26.36 -7.71
CA GLY A 99 -15.94 27.75 -7.76
C GLY A 99 -15.15 28.62 -8.73
N SER A 100 -14.07 28.09 -9.31
CA SER A 100 -13.20 28.82 -10.23
C SER A 100 -13.26 28.29 -11.67
N LEU A 101 -14.07 27.27 -11.98
CA LEU A 101 -14.21 26.71 -13.32
C LEU A 101 -15.63 26.95 -13.87
N HIS A 102 -15.91 28.13 -14.43
CA HIS A 102 -17.22 28.49 -14.91
C HIS A 102 -17.38 29.37 -16.16
N ASP A 103 -16.53 30.38 -16.34
CA ASP A 103 -16.62 31.36 -17.41
C ASP A 103 -15.67 31.06 -18.57
N ASP A 104 -14.66 30.21 -18.37
CA ASP A 104 -13.69 29.86 -19.39
C ASP A 104 -14.23 28.80 -20.35
N ARG A 105 -15.07 29.25 -21.29
CA ARG A 105 -15.71 28.38 -22.27
C ARG A 105 -14.72 27.55 -23.09
N GLU A 106 -13.58 28.14 -23.46
CA GLU A 106 -12.56 27.45 -24.27
C GLU A 106 -11.93 26.31 -23.48
N LEU A 107 -11.54 26.56 -22.22
CA LEU A 107 -11.02 25.52 -21.35
C LEU A 107 -12.07 24.44 -21.08
N ILE A 108 -13.30 24.83 -20.74
CA ILE A 108 -14.39 23.88 -20.46
C ILE A 108 -14.69 22.99 -21.67
N GLU A 109 -14.83 23.57 -22.87
CA GLU A 109 -15.05 22.83 -24.11
C GLU A 109 -13.89 21.86 -24.43
N PHE A 110 -12.66 22.17 -24.00
CA PHE A 110 -11.52 21.26 -24.07
C PHE A 110 -11.56 20.13 -23.01
N LEU A 111 -11.91 20.45 -21.76
CA LEU A 111 -11.90 19.50 -20.64
C LEU A 111 -13.00 18.44 -20.74
N GLN A 112 -14.18 18.78 -21.27
CA GLN A 112 -15.31 17.86 -21.41
C GLN A 112 -15.01 16.56 -22.18
N PRO A 113 -14.46 16.61 -23.41
CA PRO A 113 -14.06 15.39 -24.11
C PRO A 113 -12.86 14.72 -23.43
N ALA A 114 -11.97 15.46 -22.77
CA ALA A 114 -10.83 14.90 -22.06
C ALA A 114 -11.26 14.02 -20.87
N ALA A 115 -12.25 14.49 -20.08
CA ALA A 115 -12.88 13.70 -19.02
C ALA A 115 -13.55 12.43 -19.59
N SER A 116 -14.23 12.55 -20.74
CA SER A 116 -14.84 11.41 -21.43
C SER A 116 -13.81 10.40 -21.98
N ALA A 117 -12.60 10.87 -22.28
CA ALA A 117 -11.49 10.04 -22.76
C ALA A 117 -10.75 9.28 -21.64
N GLY A 118 -11.28 9.31 -20.41
CA GLY A 118 -10.75 8.56 -19.28
C GLY A 118 -9.75 9.33 -18.43
N ILE A 119 -9.85 10.67 -18.39
CA ILE A 119 -9.27 11.50 -17.32
C ILE A 119 -10.27 11.57 -16.16
N GLU A 120 -9.80 11.33 -14.94
CA GLU A 120 -10.63 11.47 -13.74
C GLU A 120 -10.76 12.95 -13.37
N ALA A 121 -11.98 13.43 -13.13
CA ALA A 121 -12.23 14.72 -12.49
C ALA A 121 -12.38 14.51 -10.97
N ALA A 122 -11.40 14.99 -10.21
CA ALA A 122 -11.37 14.95 -8.75
C ALA A 122 -11.84 16.30 -8.16
N ASN A 123 -12.38 16.24 -6.95
CA ASN A 123 -12.83 17.42 -6.20
C ASN A 123 -11.62 18.10 -5.53
N HIS A 124 -11.41 19.38 -5.80
CA HIS A 124 -10.36 20.20 -5.18
C HIS A 124 -10.93 21.39 -4.38
N GLY A 125 -12.11 21.19 -3.77
CA GLY A 125 -12.82 22.22 -3.03
C GLY A 125 -13.35 23.37 -3.90
N TRP A 126 -14.11 24.26 -3.26
CA TRP A 126 -14.84 25.31 -3.98
C TRP A 126 -13.97 26.52 -4.34
N VAL A 127 -13.13 27.00 -3.41
CA VAL A 127 -12.31 28.24 -3.60
C VAL A 127 -10.87 28.04 -3.12
N HIS A 128 -10.37 26.80 -3.19
CA HIS A 128 -8.99 26.45 -2.80
C HIS A 128 -8.59 26.98 -1.40
N SER A 129 -9.38 26.63 -0.37
CA SER A 129 -9.10 27.00 1.03
C SER A 129 -8.68 25.78 1.84
N ASP A 130 -7.77 25.93 2.80
CA ASP A 130 -7.45 24.89 3.78
C ASP A 130 -8.72 24.43 4.52
N HIS A 131 -9.13 23.17 4.30
CA HIS A 131 -10.35 22.62 4.91
C HIS A 131 -10.23 22.48 6.43
N THR A 132 -9.03 22.42 6.99
CA THR A 132 -8.84 22.36 8.45
C THR A 132 -9.12 23.68 9.14
N ALA A 133 -9.07 24.80 8.39
CA ALA A 133 -9.45 26.13 8.86
C ALA A 133 -10.96 26.42 8.72
N LEU A 134 -11.71 25.56 8.02
CA LEU A 134 -13.15 25.72 7.77
C LEU A 134 -14.00 24.99 8.82
N THR A 135 -15.17 25.53 9.12
CA THR A 135 -16.19 24.81 9.89
C THR A 135 -16.71 23.61 9.11
N GLY A 136 -17.25 22.60 9.80
CA GLY A 136 -17.83 21.42 9.13
C GLY A 136 -18.93 21.75 8.11
N ARG A 137 -19.68 22.84 8.31
CA ARG A 137 -20.66 23.33 7.32
C ARG A 137 -19.98 23.89 6.07
N GLU A 138 -18.94 24.70 6.25
CA GLU A 138 -18.19 25.27 5.12
C GLU A 138 -17.43 24.18 4.33
N GLN A 139 -16.83 23.20 5.02
CA GLN A 139 -16.24 22.03 4.35
C GLN A 139 -17.29 21.27 3.54
N ARG A 140 -18.48 21.04 4.12
CA ARG A 140 -19.60 20.36 3.43
C ARG A 140 -20.03 21.14 2.19
N ASP A 141 -20.30 22.42 2.33
CA ASP A 141 -20.73 23.29 1.23
C ASP A 141 -19.66 23.33 0.13
N SER A 142 -18.37 23.38 0.51
CA SER A 142 -17.24 23.35 -0.41
C SER A 142 -17.17 22.06 -1.22
N ILE A 143 -17.30 20.90 -0.55
CA ILE A 143 -17.27 19.58 -1.20
C ILE A 143 -18.49 19.38 -2.11
N VAL A 144 -19.71 19.62 -1.58
CA VAL A 144 -20.95 19.35 -2.31
C VAL A 144 -21.06 20.20 -3.56
N ARG A 145 -20.82 21.51 -3.45
CA ARG A 145 -20.91 22.41 -4.61
C ARG A 145 -19.89 22.05 -5.69
N THR A 146 -18.70 21.61 -5.28
CA THR A 146 -17.66 21.17 -6.22
C THR A 146 -18.03 19.86 -6.90
N ASN A 147 -18.61 18.89 -6.17
CA ASN A 147 -19.15 17.66 -6.76
C ASN A 147 -20.26 17.97 -7.77
N ASP A 148 -21.20 18.86 -7.41
CA ASP A 148 -22.28 19.28 -8.30
C ASP A 148 -21.75 19.98 -9.56
N ARG A 149 -20.69 20.78 -9.42
CA ARG A 149 -20.02 21.43 -10.54
C ARG A 149 -19.36 20.41 -11.47
N ILE A 150 -18.61 19.45 -10.92
CA ILE A 150 -17.97 18.37 -11.69
C ILE A 150 -19.03 17.57 -12.45
N ARG A 151 -20.13 17.21 -11.79
CA ARG A 151 -21.27 16.51 -12.42
C ARG A 151 -21.88 17.35 -13.55
N ALA A 152 -22.12 18.64 -13.31
CA ALA A 152 -22.73 19.53 -14.31
C ALA A 152 -21.83 19.74 -15.54
N LEU A 153 -20.52 19.84 -15.35
CA LEU A 153 -19.57 20.07 -16.44
C LEU A 153 -19.25 18.80 -17.22
N PHE A 154 -18.99 17.71 -16.52
CA PHE A 154 -18.37 16.51 -17.10
C PHE A 154 -19.28 15.28 -17.12
N GLY A 155 -20.46 15.34 -16.49
CA GLY A 155 -21.38 14.21 -16.43
C GLY A 155 -20.89 13.03 -15.59
N VAL A 156 -19.88 13.24 -14.73
CA VAL A 156 -19.28 12.20 -13.88
C VAL A 156 -19.40 12.54 -12.39
N GLU A 157 -19.40 11.50 -11.56
CA GLU A 157 -19.32 11.62 -10.10
C GLU A 157 -17.86 11.65 -9.66
N ALA A 158 -17.46 12.66 -8.90
CA ALA A 158 -16.14 12.68 -8.27
C ALA A 158 -16.04 11.57 -7.22
N ARG A 159 -14.96 10.79 -7.25
CA ARG A 159 -14.64 9.77 -6.24
C ARG A 159 -13.45 10.16 -5.36
N THR A 160 -12.56 10.96 -5.92
CA THR A 160 -11.37 11.46 -5.25
C THR A 160 -11.59 12.88 -4.73
N PHE A 161 -11.22 13.10 -3.48
CA PHE A 161 -11.05 14.42 -2.89
C PHE A 161 -9.55 14.71 -2.72
N VAL A 162 -9.13 15.84 -3.27
CA VAL A 162 -7.80 16.43 -3.11
C VAL A 162 -7.98 17.64 -2.19
N PRO A 163 -7.63 17.56 -0.91
CA PRO A 163 -7.74 18.73 -0.02
C PRO A 163 -6.86 19.88 -0.53
N PRO A 164 -7.41 21.10 -0.71
CA PRO A 164 -6.59 22.28 -1.00
C PRO A 164 -5.51 22.45 0.05
N GLU A 165 -4.32 22.84 -0.40
CA GLU A 165 -3.11 22.95 0.43
C GLU A 165 -2.65 21.64 1.10
N ASN A 166 -3.40 20.53 0.95
CA ASN A 166 -3.23 19.16 1.46
C ASN A 166 -3.81 18.77 2.84
N PRO A 167 -4.02 19.66 3.83
CA PRO A 167 -4.62 19.28 5.11
C PRO A 167 -6.09 18.83 5.04
N PHE A 168 -6.45 17.89 5.90
CA PHE A 168 -7.82 17.43 6.12
C PHE A 168 -8.01 17.04 7.60
N ASN A 169 -9.26 16.88 8.04
CA ASN A 169 -9.58 16.43 9.40
C ASN A 169 -10.74 15.41 9.41
N ASP A 170 -11.14 14.94 10.60
CA ASP A 170 -12.22 13.96 10.75
C ASP A 170 -13.56 14.42 10.17
N GLN A 171 -13.83 15.74 10.18
CA GLN A 171 -15.03 16.29 9.54
C GLN A 171 -14.97 16.12 8.03
N THR A 172 -13.80 16.41 7.43
CA THR A 172 -13.56 16.19 6.00
C THR A 172 -13.82 14.73 5.63
N LEU A 173 -13.26 13.78 6.38
CA LEU A 173 -13.45 12.34 6.17
C LEU A 173 -14.92 11.92 6.35
N SER A 174 -15.62 12.46 7.34
CA SER A 174 -17.04 12.17 7.56
C SER A 174 -17.90 12.64 6.37
N ILE A 175 -17.65 13.85 5.87
CA ILE A 175 -18.36 14.42 4.72
C ILE A 175 -18.05 13.62 3.46
N MET A 176 -16.79 13.23 3.23
CA MET A 176 -16.42 12.38 2.11
C MET A 176 -17.23 11.07 2.08
N LYS A 177 -17.36 10.38 3.22
CA LYS A 177 -18.18 9.16 3.33
C LYS A 177 -19.65 9.43 3.01
N GLU A 178 -20.20 10.52 3.52
CA GLU A 178 -21.59 10.90 3.30
C GLU A 178 -21.90 11.14 1.80
N PHE A 179 -20.96 11.73 1.07
CA PHE A 179 -21.14 12.08 -0.35
C PHE A 179 -20.47 11.10 -1.32
N GLY A 180 -20.06 9.92 -0.85
CA GLY A 180 -19.54 8.85 -1.70
C GLY A 180 -18.15 9.11 -2.29
N LEU A 181 -17.37 10.03 -1.71
CA LEU A 181 -15.95 10.22 -2.02
C LEU A 181 -15.15 9.13 -1.30
N THR A 182 -14.61 8.20 -2.06
CA THR A 182 -13.94 7.00 -1.54
C THR A 182 -12.42 7.13 -1.47
N HIS A 183 -11.85 8.15 -2.10
CA HIS A 183 -10.40 8.32 -2.25
C HIS A 183 -9.99 9.70 -1.75
N LEU A 184 -9.00 9.76 -0.86
CA LEU A 184 -8.34 10.97 -0.41
C LEU A 184 -6.94 11.03 -1.00
N SER A 185 -6.56 12.18 -1.53
CA SER A 185 -5.21 12.40 -2.06
C SER A 185 -4.64 13.70 -1.51
N GLY A 186 -4.16 13.67 -0.26
CA GLY A 186 -3.41 14.77 0.35
C GLY A 186 -1.93 14.74 -0.07
N SER A 187 -1.03 14.94 0.90
CA SER A 187 0.42 14.87 0.70
C SER A 187 1.16 14.33 1.92
N VAL A 188 2.21 13.53 1.67
CA VAL A 188 3.11 13.05 2.72
C VAL A 188 4.13 14.11 3.17
N PHE A 189 4.42 15.10 2.32
CA PHE A 189 5.50 16.08 2.54
C PHE A 189 5.15 17.11 3.61
N LEU A 190 3.86 17.43 3.77
CA LEU A 190 3.34 18.33 4.80
C LEU A 190 2.92 17.60 6.08
N LYS A 191 3.18 16.29 6.18
CA LYS A 191 2.68 15.41 7.24
C LYS A 191 1.15 15.43 7.41
N ALA A 192 0.43 15.89 6.38
CA ALA A 192 -1.02 15.94 6.36
C ALA A 192 -1.62 14.54 6.21
N ASP A 193 -0.97 13.68 5.42
CA ASP A 193 -1.38 12.29 5.21
C ASP A 193 -0.19 11.36 5.44
N GLN A 194 -0.24 10.49 6.45
CA GLN A 194 0.92 9.71 6.88
C GLN A 194 0.63 8.20 6.85
N PRO A 195 1.63 7.37 6.54
CA PRO A 195 1.47 5.92 6.54
C PRO A 195 1.16 5.38 7.95
N PRO A 196 0.58 4.16 8.06
CA PRO A 196 0.29 3.23 6.97
C PRO A 196 -0.92 3.66 6.12
N PHE A 197 -0.88 3.36 4.82
CA PHE A 197 -1.98 3.56 3.88
C PHE A 197 -2.67 2.21 3.59
N PRO A 198 -3.54 1.71 4.49
CA PRO A 198 -4.13 0.40 4.34
C PRO A 198 -5.09 0.33 3.13
N LEU A 199 -4.82 -0.57 2.20
CA LEU A 199 -5.62 -0.77 0.98
C LEU A 199 -6.79 -1.76 1.19
N LYS A 200 -7.44 -1.77 2.36
CA LYS A 200 -8.48 -2.77 2.74
C LYS A 200 -9.92 -2.25 2.57
N ASN A 201 -10.87 -3.15 2.29
CA ASN A 201 -12.32 -2.88 2.19
C ASN A 201 -13.02 -2.76 3.55
N GLY A 202 -13.92 -1.78 3.67
CA GLY A 202 -14.79 -1.43 4.81
C GLY A 202 -15.27 0.02 4.68
N ASP A 203 -15.83 0.64 5.73
CA ASP A 203 -16.22 2.07 5.82
C ASP A 203 -15.03 3.07 5.72
N MET A 204 -13.97 2.70 5.00
CA MET A 204 -12.70 3.43 4.95
C MET A 204 -12.56 4.20 3.64
N ILE A 205 -12.13 5.44 3.78
CA ILE A 205 -11.59 6.24 2.68
C ILE A 205 -10.21 5.68 2.37
N PHE A 206 -9.87 5.47 1.09
CA PHE A 206 -8.53 5.11 0.68
C PHE A 206 -7.63 6.34 0.66
N HIS A 207 -6.43 6.22 1.21
CA HIS A 207 -5.44 7.31 1.24
C HIS A 207 -4.38 7.06 0.17
N PHE A 208 -4.34 7.93 -0.83
CA PHE A 208 -3.37 7.95 -1.93
C PHE A 208 -2.71 9.33 -2.02
N PRO A 209 -1.91 9.73 -1.02
CA PRO A 209 -1.31 11.06 -1.01
C PRO A 209 -0.24 11.24 -2.08
N GLN A 210 0.06 12.49 -2.40
CA GLN A 210 1.28 12.89 -3.09
C GLN A 210 2.49 12.28 -2.40
N THR A 211 3.25 11.49 -3.16
CA THR A 211 4.52 10.88 -2.72
C THR A 211 5.69 11.23 -3.65
N ALA A 212 5.40 11.86 -4.79
CA ALA A 212 6.37 12.44 -5.71
C ALA A 212 5.78 13.74 -6.31
N PHE A 213 6.64 14.62 -6.79
CA PHE A 213 6.21 15.89 -7.39
C PHE A 213 7.10 16.29 -8.56
N VAL A 214 6.51 16.89 -9.58
CA VAL A 214 7.21 17.41 -10.77
C VAL A 214 7.82 18.78 -10.48
N SER A 215 7.26 19.51 -9.52
CA SER A 215 7.74 20.82 -9.11
C SER A 215 7.66 20.99 -7.60
N ASP A 216 8.66 21.69 -7.07
CA ASP A 216 8.64 22.18 -5.69
C ASP A 216 8.30 23.67 -5.68
N VAL A 217 7.60 24.12 -4.65
CA VAL A 217 7.25 25.53 -4.45
C VAL A 217 7.99 26.07 -3.24
N ASP A 218 8.81 27.09 -3.48
CA ASP A 218 9.47 27.85 -2.42
C ASP A 218 8.42 28.77 -1.78
N THR A 219 7.73 28.28 -0.75
CA THR A 219 6.55 28.95 -0.17
C THR A 219 6.80 30.40 0.28
N PRO A 220 7.95 30.79 0.86
CA PRO A 220 8.25 32.20 1.13
C PRO A 220 8.27 33.09 -0.11
N THR A 221 8.74 32.58 -1.24
CA THR A 221 8.94 33.39 -2.45
C THR A 221 7.84 33.19 -3.50
N GLY A 222 7.08 32.10 -3.40
CA GLY A 222 6.09 31.66 -4.38
C GLY A 222 6.71 31.17 -5.70
N VAL A 223 8.02 30.90 -5.71
CA VAL A 223 8.74 30.45 -6.91
C VAL A 223 8.60 28.94 -7.06
N TRP A 224 8.17 28.50 -8.23
CA TRP A 224 8.09 27.09 -8.60
C TRP A 224 9.37 26.66 -9.28
N ARG A 225 9.91 25.50 -8.90
CA ARG A 225 11.11 24.91 -9.51
C ARG A 225 10.79 23.49 -9.95
N LEU A 226 11.00 23.21 -11.24
CA LEU A 226 10.86 21.86 -11.77
C LEU A 226 11.96 20.95 -11.23
N VAL A 227 11.56 19.74 -10.85
CA VAL A 227 12.45 18.69 -10.36
C VAL A 227 12.99 17.90 -11.56
N PRO A 228 14.30 17.58 -11.60
CA PRO A 228 14.85 16.72 -12.66
C PRO A 228 14.14 15.35 -12.73
N PRO A 229 13.81 14.84 -13.94
CA PRO A 229 13.09 13.57 -14.12
C PRO A 229 13.69 12.38 -13.34
N GLU A 230 15.00 12.33 -13.20
CA GLU A 230 15.74 11.27 -12.54
C GLU A 230 15.41 11.19 -11.05
N GLN A 231 15.28 12.36 -10.40
CA GLN A 231 14.87 12.46 -8.99
C GLN A 231 13.40 12.10 -8.82
N ILE A 232 12.53 12.46 -9.78
CA ILE A 232 11.12 12.07 -9.77
C ILE A 232 10.99 10.55 -9.86
N LEU A 233 11.78 9.91 -10.73
CA LEU A 233 11.81 8.45 -10.84
C LEU A 233 12.34 7.75 -9.59
N GLU A 234 13.28 8.36 -8.88
CA GLU A 234 13.74 7.88 -7.57
C GLU A 234 12.60 7.94 -6.54
N MET A 235 11.92 9.09 -6.41
CA MET A 235 10.76 9.24 -5.53
C MET A 235 9.66 8.20 -5.85
N ILE A 236 9.38 7.97 -7.14
CA ILE A 236 8.41 6.96 -7.58
C ILE A 236 8.85 5.55 -7.16
N ARG A 237 10.12 5.17 -7.39
CA ARG A 237 10.62 3.83 -7.04
C ARG A 237 10.56 3.59 -5.54
N ASP A 238 10.95 4.58 -4.76
CA ASP A 238 10.94 4.52 -3.30
C ASP A 238 9.51 4.38 -2.77
N SER A 239 8.61 5.25 -3.24
CA SER A 239 7.20 5.22 -2.84
C SER A 239 6.52 3.91 -3.22
N VAL A 240 6.74 3.40 -4.45
CA VAL A 240 6.22 2.09 -4.87
C VAL A 240 6.83 0.95 -4.05
N GLY A 241 8.11 1.02 -3.69
CA GLY A 241 8.77 0.02 -2.84
C GLY A 241 8.21 -0.03 -1.42
N GLN A 242 7.92 1.15 -0.84
CA GLN A 242 7.47 1.29 0.54
C GLN A 242 5.95 1.10 0.69
N HIS A 243 5.16 1.67 -0.21
CA HIS A 243 3.70 1.78 -0.09
C HIS A 243 2.95 0.96 -1.14
N GLY A 244 3.64 0.48 -2.17
CA GLY A 244 3.03 -0.27 -3.26
C GLY A 244 2.41 0.59 -4.37
N PHE A 245 2.37 1.90 -4.20
CA PHE A 245 1.92 2.88 -5.20
C PHE A 245 2.75 4.16 -5.10
N ALA A 246 2.64 5.03 -6.10
CA ALA A 246 3.08 6.43 -6.03
C ALA A 246 2.04 7.36 -6.66
N VAL A 247 1.88 8.56 -6.10
CA VAL A 247 1.11 9.65 -6.72
C VAL A 247 2.04 10.81 -7.01
N VAL A 248 2.17 11.14 -8.29
CA VAL A 248 3.05 12.18 -8.83
C VAL A 248 2.23 13.42 -9.13
N VAL A 249 2.51 14.52 -8.45
CA VAL A 249 1.74 15.77 -8.59
C VAL A 249 2.46 16.77 -9.48
N THR A 250 1.71 17.47 -10.31
CA THR A 250 2.18 18.66 -11.03
C THR A 250 1.13 19.76 -10.97
N HIS A 251 1.54 21.01 -11.20
CA HIS A 251 0.67 22.18 -11.21
C HIS A 251 0.92 22.99 -12.48
N PRO A 252 -0.11 23.56 -13.13
CA PRO A 252 0.05 24.39 -14.33
C PRO A 252 1.00 25.57 -14.13
N ILE A 253 0.96 26.18 -12.94
CA ILE A 253 1.78 27.34 -12.57
C ILE A 253 3.29 27.04 -12.56
N ALA A 254 3.69 25.78 -12.43
CA ALA A 254 5.09 25.37 -12.43
C ALA A 254 5.79 25.60 -13.78
N TYR A 255 5.04 25.89 -14.84
CA TYR A 255 5.53 26.15 -16.18
C TYR A 255 5.51 27.65 -16.54
N TYR A 256 5.27 28.52 -15.56
CA TYR A 256 5.31 29.96 -15.73
C TYR A 256 6.38 30.60 -14.84
N ASP A 257 7.09 31.58 -15.39
CA ASP A 257 7.88 32.51 -14.58
C ASP A 257 7.03 33.71 -14.20
N ARG A 258 7.09 34.10 -12.92
CA ARG A 258 6.52 35.35 -12.45
C ARG A 258 7.49 36.50 -12.72
N THR A 259 7.04 37.45 -13.52
CA THR A 259 7.78 38.67 -13.88
C THR A 259 7.06 39.91 -13.37
N GLU A 260 7.70 41.08 -13.43
CA GLU A 260 7.06 42.36 -13.11
C GLU A 260 5.85 42.66 -14.03
N ALA A 261 5.87 42.15 -15.26
CA ALA A 261 4.83 42.36 -16.26
C ALA A 261 3.71 41.30 -16.24
N GLY A 262 3.78 40.30 -15.35
CA GLY A 262 2.83 39.19 -15.25
C GLY A 262 3.50 37.82 -15.36
N TYR A 263 2.77 36.82 -15.85
CA TYR A 263 3.24 35.44 -15.96
C TYR A 263 3.70 35.12 -17.38
N VAL A 264 4.88 34.54 -17.53
CA VAL A 264 5.44 34.12 -18.82
C VAL A 264 5.41 32.60 -18.93
N TYR A 265 4.69 32.08 -19.91
CA TYR A 265 4.56 30.63 -20.12
C TYR A 265 5.77 30.05 -20.86
N HIS A 266 6.35 28.97 -20.34
CA HIS A 266 7.49 28.27 -20.93
C HIS A 266 7.13 26.88 -21.43
N ARG A 267 6.45 26.80 -22.58
CA ARG A 267 6.04 25.53 -23.21
C ARG A 267 7.17 24.51 -23.38
N ALA A 268 8.41 24.96 -23.64
CA ALA A 268 9.57 24.07 -23.79
C ALA A 268 9.89 23.24 -22.54
N LEU A 269 9.48 23.70 -21.34
CA LEU A 269 9.67 22.99 -20.08
C LEU A 269 8.77 21.75 -19.95
N LEU A 270 7.84 21.52 -20.89
CA LEU A 270 7.01 20.31 -20.92
C LEU A 270 7.73 19.08 -21.49
N GLU A 271 8.80 19.26 -22.27
CA GLU A 271 9.47 18.12 -22.90
C GLU A 271 10.09 17.14 -21.89
N PRO A 272 10.77 17.60 -20.81
CA PRO A 272 11.22 16.70 -19.75
C PRO A 272 10.08 15.91 -19.09
N LEU A 273 8.89 16.50 -18.94
CA LEU A 273 7.71 15.77 -18.44
C LEU A 273 7.30 14.68 -19.42
N ARG A 274 7.25 14.98 -20.73
CA ARG A 274 6.91 13.98 -21.76
C ARG A 274 7.85 12.78 -21.72
N GLU A 275 9.15 13.01 -21.56
CA GLU A 275 10.15 11.95 -21.38
C GLU A 275 9.89 11.13 -20.11
N LEU A 276 9.67 11.80 -18.98
CA LEU A 276 9.31 11.16 -17.71
C LEU A 276 8.08 10.24 -17.86
N LEU A 277 7.01 10.72 -18.51
CA LEU A 277 5.78 9.93 -18.73
C LEU A 277 6.07 8.63 -19.47
N ARG A 278 6.91 8.70 -20.53
CA ARG A 278 7.31 7.52 -21.31
C ARG A 278 8.12 6.55 -20.47
N GLU A 279 9.03 7.03 -19.65
CA GLU A 279 9.83 6.18 -18.77
C GLU A 279 8.99 5.50 -17.69
N VAL A 280 8.11 6.26 -17.03
CA VAL A 280 7.20 5.71 -16.02
C VAL A 280 6.28 4.65 -16.64
N LYS A 281 5.72 4.91 -17.83
CA LYS A 281 4.86 3.95 -18.55
C LYS A 281 5.59 2.65 -18.93
N ARG A 282 6.90 2.69 -19.18
CA ARG A 282 7.71 1.49 -19.44
C ARG A 282 7.99 0.67 -18.17
N GLY A 283 8.16 1.34 -17.03
CA GLY A 283 8.59 0.71 -15.78
C GLY A 283 7.47 0.34 -14.81
N PHE A 284 6.29 0.94 -14.96
CA PHE A 284 5.21 0.86 -13.97
C PHE A 284 3.85 0.71 -14.62
N LYS A 285 2.89 0.22 -13.83
CA LYS A 285 1.48 0.24 -14.21
C LYS A 285 0.92 1.62 -13.89
N VAL A 286 0.60 2.41 -14.91
CA VAL A 286 0.05 3.76 -14.70
C VAL A 286 -1.47 3.71 -14.69
N VAL A 287 -2.10 4.34 -13.70
CA VAL A 287 -3.56 4.33 -13.45
C VAL A 287 -4.02 5.69 -12.95
N ARG A 288 -5.34 5.91 -12.91
CA ARG A 288 -5.91 7.04 -12.16
C ARG A 288 -5.93 6.77 -10.66
N ILE A 289 -6.14 7.80 -9.86
CA ILE A 289 -6.20 7.64 -8.40
C ILE A 289 -7.40 6.75 -8.04
N ASP A 290 -8.56 6.93 -8.68
CA ASP A 290 -9.77 6.12 -8.42
C ASP A 290 -9.64 4.63 -8.78
N GLU A 291 -8.54 4.25 -9.41
CA GLU A 291 -8.29 2.89 -9.89
C GLU A 291 -7.26 2.14 -9.04
N ILE A 292 -6.48 2.80 -8.19
CA ILE A 292 -5.34 2.18 -7.47
C ILE A 292 -5.81 0.98 -6.62
N ASP A 293 -6.91 1.13 -5.88
CA ASP A 293 -7.52 0.10 -5.04
C ASP A 293 -8.06 -1.10 -5.84
N ARG A 294 -8.45 -0.89 -7.10
CA ARG A 294 -9.09 -1.90 -7.96
C ARG A 294 -8.08 -2.82 -8.65
N GLN A 295 -6.79 -2.50 -8.62
CA GLN A 295 -5.77 -3.21 -9.41
C GLN A 295 -5.30 -4.55 -8.81
N GLY A 296 -6.03 -5.10 -7.84
CA GLY A 296 -5.76 -6.39 -7.21
C GLY A 296 -4.62 -6.31 -6.20
N TRP A 297 -4.97 -6.10 -4.94
CA TRP A 297 -4.02 -6.15 -3.83
C TRP A 297 -3.93 -7.57 -3.28
N ILE A 298 -2.70 -8.09 -3.11
CA ILE A 298 -2.46 -9.29 -2.31
C ILE A 298 -1.88 -8.77 -0.98
N PRO A 299 -2.57 -8.98 0.16
CA PRO A 299 -2.02 -8.62 1.46
C PRO A 299 -0.63 -9.24 1.64
N LYS A 300 0.30 -8.53 2.31
CA LYS A 300 1.64 -9.05 2.67
C LYS A 300 1.59 -10.43 3.34
N ASP A 301 0.44 -10.82 3.91
CA ASP A 301 0.29 -12.02 4.73
C ASP A 301 -0.52 -13.15 4.06
N VAL A 302 -0.63 -13.21 2.73
CA VAL A 302 -1.29 -14.37 2.06
C VAL A 302 -0.24 -15.29 1.43
N PRO A 303 0.07 -16.46 2.04
CA PRO A 303 0.85 -17.49 1.39
C PRO A 303 0.18 -17.89 0.07
N ARG A 304 0.94 -17.85 -1.03
CA ARG A 304 0.51 -18.32 -2.36
C ARG A 304 0.44 -19.85 -2.38
N THR A 305 -0.55 -20.41 -1.68
CA THR A 305 -1.33 -21.60 -2.04
C THR A 305 -2.27 -21.92 -0.90
N LEU A 306 -3.55 -21.61 -1.05
CA LEU A 306 -4.61 -22.26 -0.28
C LEU A 306 -5.86 -22.37 -1.15
N ARG A 307 -6.01 -23.51 -1.83
CA ARG A 307 -7.34 -24.00 -2.18
C ARG A 307 -7.88 -24.69 -0.95
N LEU A 308 -8.84 -24.09 -0.27
CA LEU A 308 -9.70 -24.81 0.65
C LEU A 308 -11.14 -24.36 0.37
N ARG A 309 -11.89 -25.27 -0.27
CA ARG A 309 -13.34 -25.17 -0.40
C ARG A 309 -13.94 -25.31 1.00
N GLU A 310 -14.80 -24.35 1.32
CA GLU A 310 -15.95 -24.38 2.22
C GLU A 310 -15.79 -24.95 3.66
N HIS A 311 -16.39 -24.19 4.59
CA HIS A 311 -16.77 -24.53 5.96
C HIS A 311 -15.72 -24.28 7.08
N ALA A 312 -16.04 -23.32 7.94
CA ALA A 312 -15.54 -23.27 9.32
C ALA A 312 -16.76 -23.12 10.26
N VAL A 313 -16.71 -23.83 11.39
CA VAL A 313 -17.76 -23.93 12.43
C VAL A 313 -17.08 -23.68 13.79
N SER A 314 -17.78 -23.02 14.72
CA SER A 314 -17.33 -22.78 16.09
C SER A 314 -18.27 -23.43 17.11
N TRP A 315 -17.73 -23.87 18.26
CA TRP A 315 -18.47 -24.65 19.27
C TRP A 315 -17.83 -24.57 20.68
N ARG A 316 -18.64 -24.78 21.74
CA ARG A 316 -18.20 -24.88 23.15
C ARG A 316 -18.75 -26.18 23.79
N GLY A 317 -17.86 -27.04 24.32
CA GLY A 317 -18.14 -27.91 25.48
C GLY A 317 -17.99 -29.44 25.32
N GLY A 318 -16.80 -30.01 25.58
CA GLY A 318 -16.58 -31.46 25.83
C GLY A 318 -16.27 -32.38 24.64
N ALA A 319 -15.07 -32.94 24.56
CA ALA A 319 -14.50 -33.66 23.40
C ALA A 319 -15.50 -34.28 22.41
N THR A 320 -15.68 -33.65 21.25
CA THR A 320 -16.57 -34.08 20.17
C THR A 320 -15.79 -34.17 18.86
N ARG A 321 -16.08 -35.21 18.05
CA ARG A 321 -15.44 -35.45 16.75
C ARG A 321 -16.34 -34.88 15.64
N LEU A 322 -15.86 -33.87 14.93
CA LEU A 322 -16.58 -33.25 13.80
C LEU A 322 -16.16 -33.95 12.50
N ALA A 323 -17.12 -34.55 11.80
CA ALA A 323 -16.90 -35.13 10.48
C ALA A 323 -17.24 -34.07 9.42
N THR A 324 -16.22 -33.49 8.78
CA THR A 324 -16.41 -32.71 7.56
C THR A 324 -16.34 -33.68 6.38
N GLY A 325 -17.11 -33.43 5.32
CA GLY A 325 -17.18 -34.30 4.14
C GLY A 325 -15.89 -34.38 3.30
N ALA A 326 -14.77 -33.82 3.75
CA ALA A 326 -13.51 -33.75 3.01
C ALA A 326 -12.32 -34.18 3.89
N GLU A 327 -11.66 -35.29 3.52
CA GLU A 327 -10.34 -35.85 3.89
C GLU A 327 -9.72 -35.69 5.32
N VAL A 328 -10.30 -34.91 6.23
CA VAL A 328 -9.72 -34.55 7.54
C VAL A 328 -10.80 -34.65 8.62
N ALA A 329 -10.50 -35.37 9.70
CA ALA A 329 -11.27 -35.39 10.93
C ALA A 329 -10.70 -34.36 11.91
N ILE A 330 -11.60 -33.61 12.56
CA ILE A 330 -11.24 -32.61 13.57
C ILE A 330 -11.75 -33.08 14.92
N GLU A 331 -10.85 -33.16 15.91
CA GLU A 331 -11.18 -33.52 17.28
C GLU A 331 -10.70 -32.42 18.24
N VAL A 332 -11.60 -31.94 19.10
CA VAL A 332 -11.26 -30.93 20.12
C VAL A 332 -11.08 -31.63 21.46
N ARG A 333 -9.95 -31.42 22.15
CA ARG A 333 -9.63 -32.01 23.46
C ARG A 333 -9.18 -30.93 24.45
N GLY A 334 -10.10 -30.48 25.31
CA GLY A 334 -9.81 -29.37 26.23
C GLY A 334 -9.53 -28.08 25.46
N GLU A 335 -8.40 -27.42 25.72
CA GLU A 335 -7.93 -26.21 25.01
C GLU A 335 -7.17 -26.50 23.70
N ARG A 336 -7.18 -27.76 23.26
CA ARG A 336 -6.42 -28.21 22.08
C ARG A 336 -7.34 -28.63 20.95
N LEU A 337 -6.95 -28.28 19.72
CA LEU A 337 -7.57 -28.75 18.50
C LEU A 337 -6.61 -29.71 17.77
N VAL A 338 -7.08 -30.91 17.45
CA VAL A 338 -6.32 -32.01 16.84
C VAL A 338 -6.89 -32.34 15.46
N LEU A 339 -6.02 -32.39 14.45
CA LEU A 339 -6.39 -32.65 13.06
C LEU A 339 -5.81 -33.99 12.58
N GLU A 340 -6.64 -34.87 12.03
CA GLU A 340 -6.25 -36.19 11.52
C GLU A 340 -6.71 -36.41 10.07
N ARG A 341 -5.85 -36.90 9.17
CA ARG A 341 -6.21 -37.20 7.77
C ARG A 341 -6.76 -38.63 7.64
N ARG A 342 -7.83 -38.84 6.86
CA ARG A 342 -8.33 -40.18 6.54
C ARG A 342 -7.46 -40.83 5.45
N GLY A 343 -6.88 -42.00 5.74
CA GLY A 343 -6.18 -42.84 4.75
C GLY A 343 -4.65 -42.80 4.77
N GLY A 344 -4.03 -42.07 5.70
CA GLY A 344 -2.58 -42.09 5.90
C GLY A 344 -2.12 -41.10 6.96
N ALA A 345 -1.15 -41.50 7.78
CA ALA A 345 -0.66 -40.70 8.90
C ALA A 345 0.18 -39.52 8.41
N TRP A 346 -0.01 -38.35 9.03
CA TRP A 346 1.05 -37.35 9.12
C TRP A 346 2.12 -37.90 10.07
N PRO A 347 3.41 -37.53 9.92
CA PRO A 347 4.48 -38.02 10.81
C PRO A 347 4.21 -37.76 12.32
N ALA A 348 3.32 -36.81 12.64
CA ALA A 348 2.67 -36.63 13.95
C ALA A 348 1.38 -35.79 13.79
N PRO A 349 0.37 -35.93 14.67
CA PRO A 349 -0.82 -35.07 14.67
C PRO A 349 -0.44 -33.62 14.97
N PHE A 350 -1.06 -32.67 14.25
CA PHE A 350 -0.86 -31.24 14.47
C PHE A 350 -1.78 -30.78 15.62
N VAL A 351 -1.20 -30.14 16.65
CA VAL A 351 -1.91 -29.71 17.86
C VAL A 351 -1.74 -28.21 18.04
N LEU A 352 -2.85 -27.48 18.04
CA LEU A 352 -2.89 -26.04 18.31
C LEU A 352 -3.35 -25.78 19.75
N LEU A 353 -2.68 -24.87 20.46
CA LEU A 353 -3.07 -24.35 21.77
C LEU A 353 -3.82 -23.03 21.59
N LEU A 354 -4.99 -22.90 22.23
CA LEU A 354 -5.75 -21.65 22.22
C LEU A 354 -5.26 -20.71 23.33
N PRO A 355 -5.12 -19.39 23.09
CA PRO A 355 -4.69 -18.45 24.13
C PRO A 355 -5.75 -18.25 25.23
N GLU A 356 -5.27 -18.06 26.46
CA GLU A 356 -6.02 -18.07 27.73
C GLU A 356 -7.07 -16.96 27.91
N ALA A 357 -7.10 -15.93 27.05
CA ALA A 357 -7.99 -14.78 27.23
C ALA A 357 -8.67 -14.36 25.93
N ILE A 358 -9.76 -15.07 25.59
CA ILE A 358 -10.86 -14.50 24.81
C ILE A 358 -11.93 -14.12 25.83
N THR A 359 -12.09 -12.84 26.13
CA THR A 359 -13.23 -12.38 26.95
C THR A 359 -14.48 -12.36 26.05
N PRO A 360 -15.49 -13.21 26.28
CA PRO A 360 -16.73 -13.11 25.51
C PRO A 360 -17.49 -11.86 25.95
N GLY A 361 -17.86 -11.00 25.01
CA GLY A 361 -18.87 -9.96 25.24
C GLY A 361 -20.22 -10.60 25.61
N ALA A 362 -21.07 -9.84 26.31
CA ALA A 362 -22.38 -10.32 26.73
C ALA A 362 -23.24 -10.77 25.52
N PRO A 363 -24.03 -11.85 25.66
CA PRO A 363 -24.87 -12.33 24.57
C PRO A 363 -25.89 -11.25 24.18
N THR A 364 -25.90 -10.89 22.90
CA THR A 364 -26.96 -10.05 22.33
C THR A 364 -28.13 -10.96 21.97
N ILE A 365 -29.31 -10.71 22.54
CA ILE A 365 -30.55 -11.41 22.19
C ILE A 365 -31.15 -10.68 20.99
N LEU A 366 -31.21 -11.34 19.83
CA LEU A 366 -31.85 -10.82 18.62
C LEU A 366 -33.32 -11.28 18.57
N ALA A 367 -34.21 -10.38 18.15
CA ALA A 367 -35.61 -10.72 17.90
C ALA A 367 -35.77 -11.44 16.55
N ALA A 368 -36.85 -12.23 16.41
CA ALA A 368 -37.12 -12.99 15.19
C ALA A 368 -37.29 -12.05 13.97
N GLY A 369 -36.39 -12.15 13.00
CA GLY A 369 -36.44 -11.39 11.73
C GLY A 369 -35.27 -10.43 11.49
N GLU A 370 -34.38 -10.24 12.47
CA GLU A 370 -33.15 -9.45 12.27
C GLU A 370 -31.98 -10.30 11.75
N SER A 371 -31.20 -9.74 10.82
CA SER A 371 -29.97 -10.35 10.32
C SER A 371 -28.81 -10.14 11.30
N LEU A 372 -28.03 -11.20 11.57
CA LEU A 372 -26.79 -11.12 12.34
C LEU A 372 -25.82 -10.07 11.75
N PRO A 373 -25.20 -9.19 12.56
CA PRO A 373 -24.06 -8.42 12.09
C PRO A 373 -22.88 -9.38 11.85
N THR A 374 -22.36 -9.40 10.62
CA THR A 374 -21.13 -10.10 10.27
C THR A 374 -19.94 -9.53 11.04
N LEU A 375 -19.53 -10.20 12.12
CA LEU A 375 -18.27 -9.89 12.79
C LEU A 375 -17.18 -10.84 12.27
N ARG A 376 -16.08 -10.28 11.75
CA ARG A 376 -14.90 -11.02 11.32
C ARG A 376 -13.76 -10.67 12.26
N TRP A 377 -13.22 -11.65 12.97
CA TRP A 377 -12.01 -11.49 13.76
C TRP A 377 -10.95 -12.48 13.29
N PHE A 378 -9.77 -11.95 12.97
CA PHE A 378 -8.60 -12.70 12.52
C PHE A 378 -7.60 -12.69 13.68
N ASN A 379 -7.18 -13.88 14.13
CA ASN A 379 -6.07 -14.00 15.07
C ASN A 379 -4.76 -14.11 14.28
N PRO A 380 -3.89 -13.07 14.31
CA PRO A 380 -2.68 -13.04 13.50
C PRO A 380 -1.58 -13.99 13.99
N GLU A 381 -1.53 -14.34 15.28
CA GLU A 381 -0.50 -15.25 15.79
C GLU A 381 -0.76 -16.72 15.43
N ALA A 382 -2.02 -17.11 15.27
CA ALA A 382 -2.41 -18.49 14.95
C ALA A 382 -2.76 -18.70 13.46
N ALA A 383 -2.71 -17.64 12.64
CA ALA A 383 -3.06 -17.67 11.21
C ALA A 383 -4.39 -18.40 10.90
N THR A 384 -5.39 -18.28 11.78
CA THR A 384 -6.66 -19.00 11.70
C THR A 384 -7.84 -18.03 11.60
N TRP A 385 -8.78 -18.35 10.72
CA TRP A 385 -10.09 -17.68 10.65
C TRP A 385 -11.10 -18.44 11.49
N ILE A 386 -11.81 -17.76 12.39
CA ILE A 386 -12.97 -18.33 13.09
C ILE A 386 -14.22 -17.77 12.41
N VAL A 387 -15.05 -18.66 11.86
CA VAL A 387 -16.32 -18.31 11.22
C VAL A 387 -17.45 -18.99 12.00
N TYR A 388 -18.48 -18.23 12.34
CA TYR A 388 -19.78 -18.76 12.78
C TYR A 388 -20.78 -18.57 11.64
N ALA A 389 -21.60 -19.57 11.37
CA ALA A 389 -22.66 -19.51 10.38
C ALA A 389 -23.93 -20.10 10.97
N ASP A 390 -25.08 -19.47 10.72
CA ASP A 390 -26.39 -20.08 10.93
C ASP A 390 -27.03 -20.36 9.55
N PRO A 391 -27.75 -21.48 9.35
CA PRO A 391 -28.22 -21.91 8.04
C PRO A 391 -29.50 -21.17 7.59
N PRO A 392 -29.85 -21.21 6.29
CA PRO A 392 -30.92 -20.40 5.73
C PRO A 392 -32.35 -20.78 6.19
N PRO A 393 -33.33 -19.86 6.06
CA PRO A 393 -34.61 -19.87 6.79
C PRO A 393 -35.62 -20.98 6.44
N TRP A 394 -35.31 -21.85 5.47
CA TRP A 394 -36.18 -22.97 5.08
C TRP A 394 -35.70 -24.32 5.62
N ALA A 395 -34.57 -24.37 6.32
CA ALA A 395 -34.13 -25.56 7.02
C ALA A 395 -35.04 -25.85 8.22
N ARG A 396 -35.98 -26.80 8.08
CA ARG A 396 -36.95 -27.14 9.14
C ARG A 396 -36.36 -28.01 10.27
N SER A 397 -35.15 -28.55 10.11
CA SER A 397 -34.31 -29.12 11.20
C SER A 397 -32.91 -29.53 10.67
N LEU A 398 -31.86 -29.38 11.50
CA LEU A 398 -30.54 -30.01 11.29
C LEU A 398 -30.29 -30.99 12.46
N GLN A 399 -30.13 -32.29 12.19
CA GLN A 399 -29.75 -33.27 13.22
C GLN A 399 -28.30 -33.70 13.05
N VAL A 400 -27.55 -33.70 14.15
CA VAL A 400 -26.25 -34.36 14.28
C VAL A 400 -26.43 -35.49 15.30
N MET A 401 -26.31 -36.75 14.86
CA MET A 401 -26.39 -37.91 15.74
C MET A 401 -24.98 -38.44 16.07
N PRO A 402 -24.70 -38.84 17.31
CA PRO A 402 -23.53 -39.65 17.62
C PRO A 402 -23.76 -41.07 17.07
N GLN A 403 -22.81 -41.63 16.31
CA GLN A 403 -22.81 -43.09 16.11
C GLN A 403 -22.30 -43.77 17.37
N GLY A 404 -23.23 -44.32 18.17
CA GLY A 404 -22.96 -45.28 19.25
C GLY A 404 -23.41 -44.83 20.65
N GLY A 405 -24.71 -44.95 20.95
CA GLY A 405 -25.32 -44.79 22.28
C GLY A 405 -26.84 -44.93 22.17
N PRO A 406 -27.55 -45.58 23.12
CA PRO A 406 -28.76 -46.34 22.81
C PRO A 406 -29.95 -45.47 22.41
N ALA A 407 -30.81 -46.04 21.56
CA ALA A 407 -32.04 -45.41 21.09
C ALA A 407 -32.95 -44.97 22.26
N PRO A 408 -33.55 -43.78 22.21
CA PRO A 408 -34.66 -43.44 23.10
C PRO A 408 -35.90 -44.21 22.63
N GLY A 409 -36.26 -45.24 23.37
CA GLY A 409 -37.55 -45.90 23.23
C GLY A 409 -38.64 -45.12 23.95
N ARG A 410 -39.55 -44.50 23.21
CA ARG A 410 -40.96 -44.92 23.02
C ARG A 410 -41.70 -43.84 22.24
#